data_AF-A0A9D1LQ47-F1
#
_entry.id   AF-A0A9D1LQ47-F1
#
_cell.length_a   1.000
_cell.length_b   1.000
_cell.length_c   1.000
_cell.angle_alpha   90.00
_cell.angle_beta   90.00
_cell.angle_gamma   90.00
#
_symmetry.space_group_name_H-M   'P 1'
#
loop_
_entity.id
_entity.type
_entity.pdbx_description
1 polymer ?
#
loop_
_entity_poly.entity_id
_entity_poly.type
_entity_poly.pdbx_seq_one_letter_code
_entity_poly.pdbx_strand_id
1 'polypeptide(L)'
;MNLKAIVRVAARSWLIMVIMAMLELMFFPALASGNSVLNIVLNIAVTLASVLFAYAGGASSGENDISYGELLAKREEGGYTATAQDRAKCYSRSRALAGMFVGALPWTIMALVVLITGVGYVHVAAEEVPDYLFPAAEDLAMTSHEIVDLIARIMFSGFLGFFTFVDNAGPGLLDYLFLPMSFVYPLAVFIGYLTGPIQHRKKLKMIEEGKRKKLRKIRADQRRKKRQQQPKQPKPEV
;
A
#
# COMPACT_ATOMS: atom_id res chain seq x y z
N MET A 1 11.78 20.43 -8.89
CA MET A 1 10.78 19.36 -8.63
C MET A 1 9.49 19.99 -8.11
N ASN A 2 8.31 19.55 -8.56
CA ASN A 2 7.05 20.11 -8.10
C ASN A 2 6.61 19.44 -6.78
N LEU A 3 6.79 20.15 -5.66
CA LEU A 3 6.51 19.65 -4.30
C LEU A 3 5.07 19.12 -4.16
N LYS A 4 4.09 19.80 -4.78
CA LYS A 4 2.68 19.38 -4.73
C LYS A 4 2.46 18.00 -5.34
N ALA A 5 3.21 17.63 -6.37
CA ALA A 5 3.11 16.31 -6.98
C ALA A 5 3.70 15.21 -6.09
N ILE A 6 4.80 15.52 -5.38
CA ILE A 6 5.44 14.59 -4.45
C ILE A 6 4.56 14.37 -3.23
N VAL A 7 4.01 15.44 -2.64
CA VAL A 7 3.08 15.38 -1.51
C VAL A 7 1.82 14.60 -1.88
N ARG A 8 1.32 14.73 -3.11
CA ARG A 8 0.17 13.92 -3.56
C ARG A 8 0.46 12.43 -3.54
N VAL A 9 1.66 12.01 -3.98
CA VAL A 9 2.07 10.60 -3.94
C VAL A 9 2.22 10.14 -2.49
N ALA A 10 2.88 10.94 -1.63
CA ALA A 10 3.07 10.65 -0.21
C ALA A 10 1.74 10.55 0.56
N ALA A 11 0.81 11.48 0.34
CA ALA A 11 -0.50 11.50 0.98
C ALA A 11 -1.31 10.22 0.68
N ARG A 12 -1.12 9.64 -0.51
CA ARG A 12 -1.75 8.36 -0.85
C ARG A 12 -1.16 7.20 -0.05
N SER A 13 0.16 7.17 0.14
CA SER A 13 0.82 6.20 1.02
C SER A 13 0.36 6.35 2.46
N TRP A 14 0.20 7.58 2.96
CA TRP A 14 -0.33 7.86 4.29
C TRP A 14 -1.75 7.34 4.48
N LEU A 15 -2.63 7.62 3.51
CA LEU A 15 -4.00 7.13 3.53
C LEU A 15 -4.05 5.59 3.55
N ILE A 16 -3.23 4.92 2.73
CA ILE A 16 -3.16 3.46 2.72
C ILE A 16 -2.72 2.94 4.09
N MET A 17 -1.69 3.53 4.71
CA MET A 17 -1.25 3.10 6.04
C MET A 17 -2.32 3.28 7.10
N VAL A 18 -3.06 4.40 7.10
CA VAL A 18 -4.19 4.62 8.02
C VAL A 18 -5.30 3.58 7.79
N ILE A 19 -5.67 3.30 6.54
CA ILE A 19 -6.69 2.29 6.23
C ILE A 19 -6.24 0.90 6.68
N MET A 20 -4.97 0.54 6.46
CA MET A 20 -4.43 -0.76 6.86
C MET A 20 -4.35 -0.89 8.39
N ALA A 21 -3.96 0.17 9.09
CA ALA A 21 -4.02 0.24 10.55
C ALA A 21 -5.44 -0.01 11.08
N MET A 22 -6.44 0.67 10.51
CA MET A 22 -7.85 0.43 10.87
C MET A 22 -8.28 -1.01 10.60
N LEU A 23 -7.88 -1.56 9.45
CA LEU A 23 -8.23 -2.93 9.07
C LEU A 23 -7.60 -3.95 10.03
N GLU A 24 -6.33 -3.80 10.38
CA GLU A 24 -5.67 -4.66 11.37
C GLU A 24 -6.30 -4.56 12.76
N LEU A 25 -6.68 -3.36 13.20
CA LEU A 25 -7.43 -3.16 14.45
C LEU A 25 -8.78 -3.88 14.44
N MET A 26 -9.49 -3.94 13.30
CA MET A 26 -10.74 -4.70 13.18
C MET A 26 -10.55 -6.21 13.34
N PHE A 27 -9.38 -6.74 12.97
CA PHE A 27 -9.04 -8.16 13.15
C PHE A 27 -8.44 -8.46 14.53
N PHE A 28 -8.07 -7.44 15.32
CA PHE A 28 -7.46 -7.61 16.64
C PHE A 28 -8.21 -8.58 17.58
N PRO A 29 -9.56 -8.59 17.67
CA PRO A 29 -10.27 -9.58 18.49
C PRO A 29 -10.08 -11.02 17.99
N ALA A 30 -9.99 -11.23 16.68
CA ALA A 30 -9.68 -12.54 16.10
C ALA A 30 -8.22 -12.94 16.37
N LEU A 31 -7.32 -11.95 16.46
CA LEU A 31 -5.91 -12.10 16.84
C LEU A 31 -5.70 -12.36 18.35
N ALA A 32 -6.72 -12.13 19.18
CA ALA A 32 -6.71 -12.39 20.61
C ALA A 32 -7.41 -13.71 20.98
N SER A 33 -7.76 -14.55 19.99
CA SER A 33 -8.61 -15.75 20.15
C SER A 33 -7.99 -16.93 20.94
N GLY A 34 -6.83 -16.74 21.58
CA GLY A 34 -6.15 -17.77 22.37
C GLY A 34 -5.48 -18.90 21.55
N ASN A 35 -5.69 -18.96 20.24
CA ASN A 35 -5.02 -19.92 19.35
C ASN A 35 -3.79 -19.28 18.67
N SER A 36 -2.61 -19.56 19.21
CA SER A 36 -1.35 -18.97 18.74
C SER A 36 -1.06 -19.22 17.26
N VAL A 37 -1.38 -20.42 16.75
CA VAL A 37 -1.14 -20.75 15.33
C VAL A 37 -2.06 -19.95 14.42
N LEU A 38 -3.35 -19.87 14.75
CA LEU A 38 -4.32 -19.10 13.99
C LEU A 38 -3.96 -17.61 13.97
N ASN A 39 -3.53 -17.08 15.11
CA ASN A 39 -3.10 -15.69 15.25
C ASN A 39 -1.88 -15.40 14.35
N ILE A 40 -0.85 -16.25 14.37
CA ILE A 40 0.34 -16.09 13.52
C ILE A 40 -0.04 -16.11 12.03
N VAL A 41 -0.84 -17.09 11.61
CA VAL A 41 -1.24 -17.23 10.20
C VAL A 41 -2.07 -16.04 9.74
N LEU A 42 -3.04 -15.60 10.54
CA LEU A 42 -3.89 -14.46 10.21
C LEU A 42 -3.09 -13.16 10.12
N ASN A 43 -2.17 -12.94 11.05
CA ASN A 43 -1.28 -11.77 11.06
C ASN A 43 -0.40 -11.70 9.80
N ILE A 44 0.27 -12.80 9.46
CA ILE A 44 1.08 -12.87 8.23
C ILE A 44 0.21 -12.62 7.00
N ALA A 45 -0.99 -13.23 6.95
CA ALA A 45 -1.88 -13.08 5.82
C ALA A 45 -2.39 -11.64 5.64
N VAL A 46 -2.79 -10.97 6.73
CA VAL A 46 -3.29 -9.59 6.69
C VAL A 46 -2.17 -8.61 6.33
N THR A 47 -1.01 -8.71 6.98
CA THR A 47 0.15 -7.85 6.66
C THR A 47 0.67 -8.10 5.24
N LEU A 48 0.63 -9.34 4.74
CA LEU A 48 0.99 -9.61 3.34
C LEU A 48 -0.04 -8.99 2.37
N ALA A 49 -1.33 -9.14 2.66
CA ALA A 49 -2.40 -8.58 1.86
C ALA A 49 -2.33 -7.05 1.81
N SER A 50 -2.00 -6.39 2.93
CA SER A 50 -1.86 -4.95 3.02
C SER A 50 -0.67 -4.43 2.19
N VAL A 51 0.47 -5.11 2.24
CA VAL A 51 1.65 -4.81 1.42
C VAL A 51 1.35 -5.00 -0.08
N LEU A 52 0.65 -6.08 -0.44
CA LEU A 52 0.22 -6.32 -1.81
C LEU A 52 -0.78 -5.26 -2.31
N PHE A 53 -1.67 -4.80 -1.43
CA PHE A 53 -2.60 -3.72 -1.74
C PHE A 53 -1.87 -2.40 -1.99
N ALA A 54 -0.88 -2.06 -1.17
CA ALA A 54 -0.02 -0.90 -1.37
C ALA A 54 0.74 -0.97 -2.70
N TYR A 55 1.31 -2.13 -3.01
CA TYR A 55 1.95 -2.41 -4.30
C TYR A 55 0.98 -2.22 -5.48
N ALA A 56 -0.23 -2.80 -5.39
CA ALA A 56 -1.24 -2.67 -6.44
C ALA A 56 -1.68 -1.21 -6.64
N GLY A 57 -1.85 -0.46 -5.55
CA GLY A 57 -2.17 0.97 -5.58
C GLY A 57 -1.06 1.82 -6.24
N GLY A 58 0.20 1.52 -5.92
CA GLY A 58 1.36 2.13 -6.57
C GLY A 58 1.40 1.86 -8.07
N ALA A 59 1.16 0.60 -8.44
CA ALA A 59 1.22 0.18 -9.83
C ALA A 59 0.08 0.75 -10.70
N SER A 60 -1.13 0.81 -10.14
CA SER A 60 -2.25 1.52 -10.78
C SER A 60 -1.94 3.01 -10.95
N SER A 61 -1.30 3.64 -9.97
CA SER A 61 -0.90 5.05 -10.08
C SER A 61 0.13 5.26 -11.19
N GLY A 62 1.15 4.39 -11.27
CA GLY A 62 2.14 4.43 -12.35
C GLY A 62 1.53 4.24 -13.74
N GLU A 63 0.55 3.33 -13.88
CA GLU A 63 -0.19 3.14 -15.13
C GLU A 63 -1.02 4.37 -15.52
N ASN A 64 -1.76 4.95 -14.56
CA ASN A 64 -2.56 6.14 -14.80
C ASN A 64 -1.71 7.35 -15.23
N ASP A 65 -0.54 7.53 -14.64
CA ASP A 65 0.39 8.61 -14.98
C ASP A 65 0.98 8.46 -16.41
N ILE A 66 1.19 7.21 -16.87
CA ILE A 66 1.59 6.92 -18.26
C ILE A 66 0.45 7.21 -19.22
N SER A 67 -0.74 6.68 -18.93
CA SER A 67 -1.96 6.93 -19.70
C SER A 67 -2.25 8.43 -19.84
N TYR A 68 -2.06 9.20 -18.75
CA TYR A 68 -2.20 10.65 -18.77
C TYR A 68 -1.14 11.31 -19.66
N GLY A 69 0.10 10.86 -19.62
CA GLY A 69 1.18 11.32 -20.50
C GLY A 69 0.86 11.11 -21.99
N GLU A 70 0.33 9.95 -22.36
CA GLU A 70 -0.09 9.68 -23.75
C GLU A 70 -1.26 10.56 -24.21
N LEU A 71 -2.24 10.81 -23.32
CA LEU A 71 -3.34 11.71 -23.60
C LEU A 71 -2.87 13.17 -23.74
N LEU A 72 -1.90 13.58 -22.92
CA LEU A 72 -1.33 14.92 -23.00
C LEU A 72 -0.57 15.11 -24.31
N ALA A 73 0.25 14.14 -24.73
CA ALA A 73 0.96 14.18 -26.01
C ALA A 73 0.00 14.35 -27.20
N LYS A 74 -1.12 13.63 -27.23
CA LYS A 74 -2.16 13.80 -28.25
C LYS A 74 -2.83 15.18 -28.25
N ARG A 75 -2.96 15.81 -27.08
CA ARG A 75 -3.47 17.17 -26.97
C ARG A 75 -2.45 18.18 -27.48
N GLU A 76 -1.16 17.96 -27.21
CA GLU A 76 -0.07 18.80 -27.72
C GLU A 76 0.00 18.75 -29.26
N GLU A 77 -0.18 17.56 -29.86
CA GLU A 77 -0.34 17.42 -31.32
C GLU A 77 -1.54 18.22 -31.86
N GLY A 78 -2.60 18.36 -31.06
CA GLY A 78 -3.78 19.18 -31.37
C GLY A 78 -3.61 20.68 -31.09
N GLY A 79 -2.40 21.16 -30.78
CA GLY A 79 -2.09 22.58 -30.56
C GLY A 79 -2.23 23.05 -29.11
N TYR A 80 -2.46 22.16 -28.14
CA TYR A 80 -2.47 22.51 -26.72
C TYR A 80 -1.04 22.66 -26.18
N THR A 81 -0.74 23.76 -25.49
CA THR A 81 0.56 23.91 -24.80
C THR A 81 0.46 23.37 -23.37
N ALA A 82 1.14 22.27 -23.07
CA ALA A 82 1.08 21.68 -21.74
C ALA A 82 1.68 22.59 -20.66
N THR A 83 0.93 22.78 -19.57
CA THR A 83 1.43 23.52 -18.42
C THR A 83 2.42 22.69 -17.61
N ALA A 84 3.21 23.36 -16.77
CA ALA A 84 4.09 22.68 -15.81
C ALA A 84 3.31 21.76 -14.84
N GLN A 85 2.03 22.03 -14.59
CA GLN A 85 1.16 21.20 -13.76
C GLN A 85 0.71 19.92 -14.46
N ASP A 86 0.55 19.95 -15.78
CA ASP A 86 0.18 18.76 -16.56
C ASP A 86 1.37 17.81 -16.67
N ARG A 87 2.56 18.34 -16.94
CA ARG A 87 3.81 17.56 -16.91
C ARG A 87 4.12 16.99 -15.50
N ALA A 88 3.60 17.63 -14.46
CA ALA A 88 3.70 17.14 -13.08
C ALA A 88 2.89 15.85 -12.82
N LYS A 89 1.88 15.55 -13.65
CA LYS A 89 1.02 14.36 -13.53
C LYS A 89 1.49 13.18 -14.39
N CYS A 90 2.44 13.39 -15.29
CA CYS A 90 2.98 12.31 -16.12
C CYS A 90 3.81 11.31 -15.30
N TYR A 91 4.24 10.21 -15.91
CA TYR A 91 5.08 9.24 -15.23
C TYR A 91 6.48 9.78 -14.92
N SER A 92 6.97 9.60 -13.69
CA SER A 92 8.34 9.98 -13.33
C SER A 92 8.88 9.14 -12.17
N ARG A 93 10.01 8.45 -12.41
CA ARG A 93 10.68 7.61 -11.40
C ARG A 93 11.26 8.42 -10.25
N SER A 94 11.90 9.55 -10.52
CA SER A 94 12.49 10.41 -9.49
C SER A 94 11.43 11.03 -8.58
N ARG A 95 10.25 11.38 -9.12
CA ARG A 95 9.12 11.81 -8.30
C ARG A 95 8.58 10.71 -7.41
N ALA A 96 8.48 9.48 -7.93
CA ALA A 96 8.05 8.35 -7.14
C ALA A 96 9.04 8.02 -6.02
N LEU A 97 10.34 8.11 -6.30
CA LEU A 97 11.39 7.94 -5.29
C LEU A 97 11.31 9.02 -4.21
N ALA A 98 11.17 10.29 -4.60
CA ALA A 98 10.96 11.36 -3.63
C ALA A 98 9.66 11.17 -2.83
N GLY A 99 8.60 10.70 -3.48
CA GLY A 99 7.33 10.36 -2.85
C GLY A 99 7.45 9.23 -1.83
N MET A 100 8.32 8.26 -2.06
CA MET A 100 8.63 7.19 -1.10
C MET A 100 9.22 7.77 0.19
N PHE A 101 10.25 8.61 0.09
CA PHE A 101 10.89 9.21 1.27
C PHE A 101 9.95 10.16 2.02
N VAL A 102 9.23 11.03 1.30
CA VAL A 102 8.21 11.91 1.93
C VAL A 102 7.06 11.09 2.52
N GLY A 103 6.71 9.97 1.88
CA GLY A 103 5.72 9.01 2.37
C GLY A 103 6.13 8.35 3.69
N ALA A 104 7.40 7.95 3.82
CA ALA A 104 7.95 7.35 5.03
C ALA A 104 8.15 8.36 6.17
N LEU A 105 8.30 9.65 5.84
CA LEU A 105 8.79 10.67 6.76
C LEU A 105 8.09 10.72 8.13
N PRO A 106 6.74 10.77 8.23
CA PRO A 106 6.08 10.83 9.54
C PRO A 106 6.36 9.59 10.42
N TRP A 107 6.40 8.40 9.82
CA TRP A 107 6.69 7.15 10.53
C TRP A 107 8.16 7.05 10.88
N THR A 108 9.07 7.48 10.01
CA THR A 108 10.51 7.51 10.32
C THR A 108 10.82 8.44 11.49
N ILE A 109 10.16 9.61 11.56
CA ILE A 109 10.32 10.52 12.69
C ILE A 109 9.92 9.82 13.98
N MET A 110 8.75 9.17 13.99
CA MET A 110 8.27 8.47 15.19
C MET A 110 9.14 7.28 15.57
N ALA A 111 9.60 6.49 14.60
CA ALA A 111 10.56 5.42 14.84
C ALA A 111 11.85 5.95 15.48
N LEU A 112 12.38 7.08 15.00
CA LEU A 112 13.55 7.72 15.59
C LEU A 112 13.28 8.23 17.02
N VAL A 113 12.10 8.79 17.28
CA VAL A 113 11.71 9.24 18.62
C VAL A 113 11.70 8.06 19.60
N VAL A 114 11.07 6.94 19.23
CA VAL A 114 11.09 5.69 20.04
C VAL A 114 12.50 5.22 20.30
N LEU A 115 13.34 5.19 19.26
CA LEU A 115 14.70 4.70 19.36
C LEU A 115 15.55 5.59 20.30
N ILE A 116 15.38 6.91 20.23
CA ILE A 116 16.08 7.86 21.12
C ILE A 116 15.60 7.72 22.57
N THR A 117 14.30 7.57 22.80
CA THR A 117 13.75 7.41 24.16
C THR A 117 14.04 6.03 24.74
N GLY A 118 14.24 5.01 23.91
CA GLY A 118 14.45 3.61 24.31
C GLY A 118 15.88 3.24 24.70
N VAL A 119 16.88 4.07 24.35
CA VAL A 119 18.30 3.85 24.69
C VAL A 119 18.51 3.66 26.20
N GLY A 120 17.72 4.33 27.04
CA GLY A 120 17.79 4.18 28.51
C GLY A 120 17.01 2.99 29.07
N TYR A 121 16.03 2.46 28.31
CA TYR A 121 15.07 1.46 28.80
C TYR A 121 15.57 0.02 28.60
N VAL A 122 16.27 -0.23 27.49
CA VAL A 122 16.83 -1.56 27.15
C VAL A 122 17.88 -2.03 28.17
N HIS A 123 18.55 -1.10 28.85
CA HIS A 123 19.56 -1.43 29.87
C HIS A 123 18.97 -1.71 31.26
N VAL A 124 17.80 -1.16 31.58
CA VAL A 124 17.16 -1.34 32.90
C VAL A 124 16.38 -2.65 32.99
N ALA A 125 15.75 -3.09 31.90
CA ALA A 125 15.03 -4.37 31.87
C ALA A 125 15.95 -5.61 31.97
N ALA A 126 17.26 -5.45 31.77
CA ALA A 126 18.25 -6.52 31.92
C ALA A 126 18.79 -6.67 33.35
N GLU A 127 18.56 -5.66 34.21
CA GLU A 127 19.03 -5.65 35.59
C GLU A 127 17.80 -5.84 36.49
N GLU A 128 17.44 -7.10 36.77
CA GLU A 128 16.42 -7.42 37.77
C GLU A 128 16.91 -6.92 39.15
N VAL A 129 16.61 -5.65 39.46
CA VAL A 129 16.82 -5.11 40.80
C VAL A 129 15.80 -5.80 41.72
N PRO A 130 16.24 -6.57 42.73
CA PRO A 130 15.31 -7.37 43.51
C PRO A 130 14.40 -6.49 44.37
N ASP A 131 13.14 -6.89 44.38
CA ASP A 131 11.90 -6.22 44.82
C ASP A 131 11.85 -5.77 46.30
N TYR A 132 12.95 -5.87 47.06
CA TYR A 132 13.00 -5.54 48.48
C TYR A 132 13.70 -4.21 48.80
N LEU A 133 14.29 -3.54 47.80
CA LEU A 133 15.00 -2.27 48.04
C LEU A 133 14.09 -1.04 48.00
N PHE A 134 12.88 -1.14 47.45
CA PHE A 134 11.91 -0.03 47.39
C PHE A 134 10.46 -0.55 47.50
N PRO A 135 9.81 -0.51 48.68
CA PRO A 135 8.41 -0.88 48.79
C PRO A 135 7.54 0.15 48.06
N ALA A 136 6.60 -0.37 47.27
CA ALA A 136 5.75 0.32 46.32
C ALA A 136 5.08 1.60 46.85
N ALA A 137 5.42 2.73 46.24
CA ALA A 137 4.47 3.80 45.96
C ALA A 137 4.05 3.63 44.50
N GLU A 138 2.96 2.89 44.26
CA GLU A 138 2.31 2.77 42.95
C GLU A 138 1.63 4.10 42.58
N ASP A 139 2.43 5.12 42.27
CA ASP A 139 2.04 6.09 41.27
C ASP A 139 2.39 5.46 39.92
N LEU A 140 1.38 4.90 39.24
CA LEU A 140 1.42 4.38 37.86
C LEU A 140 1.67 5.53 36.84
N ALA A 141 2.67 6.36 37.08
CA ALA A 141 3.15 7.34 36.15
C ALA A 141 3.91 6.60 35.05
N MET A 142 3.19 6.24 34.00
CA MET A 142 3.74 5.68 32.76
C MET A 142 4.97 6.49 32.36
N THR A 143 6.11 5.84 32.18
CA THR A 143 7.34 6.58 31.88
C THR A 143 7.24 7.24 30.51
N SER A 144 8.05 8.27 30.28
CA SER A 144 8.06 8.97 28.99
C SER A 144 8.30 8.05 27.78
N HIS A 145 9.08 6.98 27.95
CA HIS A 145 9.32 5.99 26.89
C HIS A 145 8.08 5.12 26.66
N GLU A 146 7.42 4.65 27.71
CA GLU A 146 6.19 3.85 27.59
C GLU A 146 5.06 4.62 26.88
N ILE A 147 4.94 5.93 27.14
CA ILE A 147 4.00 6.80 26.41
C ILE A 147 4.36 6.84 24.92
N VAL A 148 5.64 7.04 24.60
CA VAL A 148 6.11 7.13 23.21
C VAL A 148 5.95 5.80 22.48
N ASP A 149 6.29 4.68 23.12
CA ASP A 149 6.11 3.34 22.56
C ASP A 149 4.63 3.04 22.29
N LEU A 150 3.73 3.40 23.22
CA LEU A 150 2.29 3.26 23.00
C LEU A 150 1.81 4.04 21.77
N ILE A 151 2.25 5.30 21.62
CA ILE A 151 1.91 6.13 20.46
C ILE A 151 2.48 5.51 19.17
N ALA A 152 3.70 5.00 19.21
CA ALA A 152 4.32 4.35 18.07
C ALA A 152 3.58 3.07 17.68
N ARG A 153 3.21 2.21 18.65
CA ARG A 153 2.40 1.02 18.39
C ARG A 153 1.06 1.36 17.74
N ILE A 154 0.42 2.46 18.14
CA ILE A 154 -0.82 2.94 17.49
C ILE A 154 -0.54 3.40 16.06
N MET A 155 0.54 4.16 15.83
CA MET A 155 0.90 4.66 14.50
C MET A 155 1.35 3.57 13.52
N PHE A 156 1.98 2.53 14.05
CA PHE A 156 2.42 1.35 13.33
C PHE A 156 1.41 0.20 13.48
N SER A 157 0.17 0.49 13.84
CA SER A 157 -0.83 -0.55 14.09
C SER A 157 -1.17 -1.42 12.89
N GLY A 158 -0.80 -0.98 11.67
CA GLY A 158 -0.78 -1.82 10.46
C GLY A 158 0.36 -2.86 10.42
N PHE A 159 0.98 -3.12 11.57
CA PHE A 159 1.90 -4.23 11.83
C PHE A 159 1.62 -4.88 13.20
N LEU A 160 0.45 -4.69 13.80
CA LEU A 160 0.13 -5.19 15.17
C LEU A 160 0.41 -6.68 15.31
N GLY A 161 0.12 -7.41 14.24
CA GLY A 161 0.37 -8.84 14.19
C GLY A 161 1.82 -9.25 14.40
N PHE A 162 2.73 -8.40 13.94
CA PHE A 162 4.16 -8.63 14.07
C PHE A 162 4.68 -8.28 15.47
N PHE A 163 4.05 -7.34 16.17
CA PHE A 163 4.49 -6.90 17.51
C PHE A 163 4.46 -8.05 18.51
N THR A 164 3.37 -8.82 18.51
CA THR A 164 3.22 -9.99 19.39
C THR A 164 4.33 -11.02 19.20
N PHE A 165 4.83 -11.20 17.98
CA PHE A 165 5.93 -12.13 17.72
C PHE A 165 7.28 -11.57 18.19
N VAL A 166 7.50 -10.27 17.97
CA VAL A 166 8.75 -9.58 18.32
C VAL A 166 8.91 -9.41 19.82
N ASP A 167 7.85 -9.05 20.54
CA ASP A 167 7.87 -8.88 22.00
C ASP A 167 8.25 -10.21 22.69
N ASN A 168 7.83 -11.35 22.12
CA ASN A 168 8.22 -12.68 22.59
C ASN A 168 9.68 -13.06 22.26
N ALA A 169 10.31 -12.40 21.29
CA ALA A 169 11.68 -12.70 20.85
C ALA A 169 12.75 -11.96 21.66
N GLY A 170 12.41 -10.84 22.30
CA GLY A 170 13.29 -10.15 23.24
C GLY A 170 12.83 -8.73 23.58
N PRO A 171 13.04 -8.28 24.83
CA PRO A 171 12.65 -6.94 25.26
C PRO A 171 13.38 -5.86 24.45
N GLY A 172 12.65 -4.84 23.99
CA GLY A 172 13.20 -3.70 23.25
C GLY A 172 13.58 -3.98 21.78
N LEU A 173 13.39 -5.20 21.26
CA LEU A 173 13.63 -5.50 19.85
C LEU A 173 12.69 -4.71 18.93
N LEU A 174 11.47 -4.43 19.40
CA LEU A 174 10.45 -3.72 18.64
C LEU A 174 10.86 -2.28 18.31
N ASP A 175 11.51 -1.59 19.25
CA ASP A 175 12.00 -0.21 19.10
C ASP A 175 12.91 -0.06 17.88
N TYR A 176 13.78 -1.04 17.65
CA TYR A 176 14.68 -1.08 16.49
C TYR A 176 13.94 -1.40 15.19
N LEU A 177 12.83 -2.13 15.26
CA LEU A 177 12.08 -2.59 14.10
C LEU A 177 11.10 -1.56 13.55
N PHE A 178 10.68 -0.58 14.35
CA PHE A 178 9.86 0.52 13.84
C PHE A 178 10.54 1.28 12.68
N LEU A 179 11.87 1.42 12.73
CA LEU A 179 12.63 2.12 11.70
C LEU A 179 12.54 1.43 10.32
N PRO A 180 12.90 0.15 10.16
CA PRO A 180 12.70 -0.54 8.88
C PRO A 180 11.22 -0.66 8.50
N MET A 181 10.30 -0.85 9.46
CA MET A 181 8.85 -0.91 9.18
C MET A 181 8.31 0.37 8.53
N SER A 182 8.85 1.53 8.89
CA SER A 182 8.42 2.82 8.34
C SER A 182 8.56 2.92 6.81
N PHE A 183 9.44 2.08 6.23
CA PHE A 183 9.68 2.04 4.79
C PHE A 183 8.85 0.97 4.06
N VAL A 184 8.27 -0.02 4.76
CA VAL A 184 7.63 -1.18 4.11
C VAL A 184 6.51 -0.75 3.14
N TYR A 185 5.54 0.04 3.59
CA TYR A 185 4.43 0.50 2.74
C TYR A 185 4.87 1.51 1.67
N PRO A 186 5.65 2.58 1.99
CA PRO A 186 6.16 3.50 0.97
C PRO A 186 6.99 2.78 -0.11
N LEU A 187 7.81 1.81 0.27
CA LEU A 187 8.62 1.02 -0.65
C LEU A 187 7.73 0.13 -1.53
N ALA A 188 6.71 -0.52 -0.96
CA ALA A 188 5.74 -1.30 -1.74
C ALA A 188 5.02 -0.44 -2.80
N VAL A 189 4.58 0.77 -2.43
CA VAL A 189 3.98 1.74 -3.37
C VAL A 189 4.98 2.15 -4.45
N PHE A 190 6.24 2.41 -4.08
CA PHE A 190 7.28 2.79 -5.04
C PHE A 190 7.59 1.67 -6.03
N ILE A 191 7.84 0.45 -5.55
CA ILE A 191 8.09 -0.73 -6.39
C ILE A 191 6.88 -0.97 -7.31
N GLY A 192 5.67 -0.88 -6.75
CA GLY A 192 4.43 -0.92 -7.52
C GLY A 192 4.44 0.09 -8.66
N TYR A 193 4.70 1.36 -8.35
CA TYR A 193 4.76 2.45 -9.34
C TYR A 193 5.76 2.18 -10.47
N LEU A 194 6.93 1.61 -10.16
CA LEU A 194 7.91 1.22 -11.17
C LEU A 194 7.38 0.16 -12.15
N THR A 195 6.42 -0.66 -11.74
CA THR A 195 5.77 -1.64 -12.64
C THR A 195 4.66 -1.04 -13.53
N GLY A 196 4.36 0.26 -13.39
CA GLY A 196 3.39 0.99 -14.22
C GLY A 196 3.49 0.73 -15.73
N PRO A 197 4.70 0.78 -16.36
CA PRO A 197 4.85 0.48 -17.79
C PRO A 197 4.49 -0.95 -18.18
N ILE A 198 4.67 -1.91 -17.26
CA ILE A 198 4.26 -3.30 -17.48
C ILE A 198 2.73 -3.40 -17.43
N GLN A 199 2.10 -2.76 -16.44
CA GLN A 199 0.65 -2.75 -16.31
C GLN A 199 -0.05 -2.04 -17.47
N HIS A 200 0.51 -0.90 -17.92
CA HIS A 200 0.00 -0.17 -19.08
C HIS A 200 -0.03 -1.05 -20.34
N ARG A 201 1.07 -1.76 -20.63
CA ARG A 201 1.13 -2.71 -21.74
C ARG A 201 0.11 -3.84 -21.61
N LYS A 202 -0.08 -4.39 -20.42
CA LYS A 202 -1.13 -5.41 -20.16
C LYS A 202 -2.53 -4.86 -20.41
N LYS A 203 -2.81 -3.63 -19.94
CA LYS A 203 -4.10 -2.95 -20.12
C LYS A 203 -4.39 -2.70 -21.60
N LEU A 204 -3.42 -2.20 -22.37
CA LEU A 204 -3.56 -2.01 -23.82
C LEU A 204 -3.88 -3.32 -24.55
N LYS A 205 -3.17 -4.41 -24.22
CA LYS A 205 -3.47 -5.75 -24.78
C LYS A 205 -4.89 -6.21 -24.46
N MET A 206 -5.33 -6.07 -23.21
CA MET A 206 -6.70 -6.43 -22.80
C MET A 206 -7.76 -5.59 -23.52
N ILE A 207 -7.50 -4.30 -23.74
CA ILE A 207 -8.39 -3.42 -24.51
C ILE A 207 -8.47 -3.88 -25.97
N GLU A 208 -7.35 -4.23 -26.59
CA GLU A 208 -7.31 -4.70 -27.97
C GLU A 208 -8.04 -6.05 -28.13
N GLU A 209 -7.77 -7.02 -27.26
CA GLU A 209 -8.50 -8.29 -27.24
C GLU A 209 -9.99 -8.11 -27.00
N GLY A 210 -10.37 -7.20 -26.10
CA GLY A 210 -11.75 -6.81 -25.85
C GLY A 210 -12.43 -6.25 -27.10
N LYS A 211 -11.76 -5.35 -27.84
CA LYS A 211 -12.24 -4.82 -29.12
C LYS A 211 -12.39 -5.92 -30.16
N ARG A 212 -11.41 -6.81 -30.31
CA ARG A 212 -11.46 -7.96 -31.23
C ARG A 212 -12.62 -8.90 -30.90
N LYS A 213 -12.83 -9.23 -29.62
CA LYS A 213 -13.96 -10.05 -29.15
C LYS A 213 -15.31 -9.37 -29.44
N LYS A 214 -15.45 -8.06 -29.17
CA LYS A 214 -16.66 -7.29 -29.49
C LYS A 214 -16.95 -7.28 -31.00
N LEU A 215 -15.94 -7.03 -31.84
CA LEU A 215 -16.08 -7.06 -33.30
C LEU A 215 -16.50 -8.44 -33.82
N ARG A 216 -15.94 -9.52 -33.26
CA ARG A 216 -16.33 -10.90 -33.60
C ARG A 216 -17.80 -11.17 -33.26
N LYS A 217 -18.28 -10.72 -32.10
CA LYS A 217 -19.70 -10.84 -31.71
C LYS A 217 -20.61 -10.06 -32.66
N ILE A 218 -20.30 -8.80 -32.96
CA ILE A 218 -21.07 -7.98 -33.90
C ILE A 218 -21.16 -8.63 -35.29
N ARG A 219 -20.04 -9.15 -35.82
CA ARG A 219 -20.02 -9.84 -37.12
C ARG A 219 -20.84 -11.14 -37.10
N ALA A 220 -20.79 -11.90 -36.00
CA ALA A 220 -21.59 -13.11 -35.85
C ALA A 220 -23.09 -12.80 -35.79
N ASP A 221 -23.49 -11.76 -35.04
CA ASP A 221 -24.88 -11.31 -34.94
C ASP A 221 -25.40 -10.78 -36.28
N GLN A 222 -24.59 -10.00 -37.02
CA GLN A 222 -24.93 -9.57 -38.37
C GLN A 222 -25.14 -10.75 -39.33
N ARG A 223 -24.26 -11.78 -39.28
CA ARG A 223 -24.42 -13.00 -40.07
C ARG A 223 -25.69 -13.77 -39.68
N ARG A 224 -26.01 -13.84 -38.39
CA ARG A 224 -27.23 -14.50 -37.89
C ARG A 224 -28.50 -13.77 -38.37
N LYS A 225 -28.53 -12.44 -38.31
CA LYS A 225 -29.62 -11.62 -38.85
C LYS A 225 -29.78 -11.79 -40.37
N LYS A 226 -28.68 -11.80 -41.13
CA LYS A 226 -28.72 -12.07 -42.59
C LYS A 226 -29.27 -13.47 -42.92
N ARG A 227 -28.91 -14.50 -42.15
CA ARG A 227 -29.46 -15.86 -42.30
C ARG A 227 -30.95 -15.96 -41.97
N GLN A 228 -31.43 -15.16 -41.02
CA GLN A 228 -32.86 -15.10 -40.68
C GLN A 228 -33.69 -14.30 -41.70
N GLN A 229 -33.07 -13.36 -42.41
CA GLN A 229 -33.71 -12.54 -43.44
C GLN A 229 -33.68 -13.16 -44.86
N GLN A 230 -32.90 -14.22 -45.10
CA GLN A 230 -33.01 -14.98 -46.35
C GLN A 230 -34.31 -15.80 -46.32
N PRO A 231 -35.28 -15.57 -47.23
CA PRO A 231 -36.45 -16.41 -47.33
C PRO A 231 -36.00 -17.83 -47.67
N LYS A 232 -36.58 -18.83 -47.01
CA LYS A 232 -36.44 -20.24 -47.43
C LYS A 232 -36.87 -20.31 -48.89
N GLN A 233 -35.92 -20.49 -49.82
CA GLN A 233 -36.26 -20.77 -51.21
C GLN A 233 -37.15 -22.02 -51.21
N PRO A 234 -38.34 -21.98 -51.82
CA PRO A 234 -39.20 -23.15 -51.91
C PRO A 234 -38.44 -24.24 -52.67
N LYS A 235 -38.42 -25.45 -52.09
CA LYS A 235 -37.82 -26.62 -52.73
C LYS A 235 -38.47 -26.80 -54.10
N PRO A 236 -37.70 -27.09 -55.17
CA PRO A 236 -38.30 -27.48 -56.43
C PRO A 236 -39.11 -28.77 -56.21
N GLU A 237 -40.42 -28.71 -56.45
CA GLU A 237 -41.28 -29.89 -56.51
C GLU A 237 -40.80 -30.78 -57.67
N VAL A 238 -40.64 -32.07 -57.35
CA VAL A 238 -40.25 -33.15 -58.29
C VAL A 238 -41.52 -33.88 -58.70
#